data_AF-A0ABD5XP21-F1
#
_entry.id   AF-A0ABD5XP21-F1
#
_cell.length_a   1.000
_cell.length_b   1.000
_cell.length_c   1.000
_cell.angle_alpha   90.00
_cell.angle_beta   90.00
_cell.angle_gamma   90.00
#
_symmetry.space_group_name_H-M   'P 1'
#
loop_
_entity.id
_entity.type
_entity.pdbx_description
1 polymer ?
#
loop_
_entity_poly.entity_id
_entity_poly.type
_entity_poly.pdbx_seq_one_letter_code
_entity_poly.pdbx_strand_id
1 'polypeptide(L)' 'MSEAGNDSVPIWWILVFIVLALGLGAVAVLSVGGSLITPAGALLPFAA' A
#
# COMPACT_ATOMS: atom_id res chain seq x y z
N MET A 1 28.78 -1.82 30.21
CA MET A 1 27.92 -2.65 29.36
C MET A 1 27.28 -1.69 28.35
N SER A 2 27.73 -1.68 27.10
CA SER A 2 27.07 -0.86 26.08
C SER A 2 25.98 -1.74 25.47
N GLU A 3 24.75 -1.57 25.94
CA GLU A 3 23.58 -2.19 25.31
C GLU A 3 23.56 -1.69 23.85
N ALA A 4 23.90 -2.56 22.90
CA ALA A 4 23.73 -2.27 21.49
C ALA A 4 22.22 -2.25 21.24
N GLY A 5 21.61 -1.06 21.40
CA GLY A 5 20.19 -0.83 21.21
C GLY A 5 19.77 -1.36 19.86
N ASN A 6 18.93 -2.39 19.86
CA ASN A 6 18.35 -2.93 18.65
C ASN A 6 17.23 -1.98 18.20
N ASP A 7 17.63 -0.81 17.70
CA ASP A 7 16.75 0.21 17.11
C ASP A 7 16.22 -0.23 15.74
N SER A 8 16.03 -1.54 15.54
CA SER A 8 15.47 -2.07 14.30
C SER A 8 14.00 -1.69 14.25
N VAL A 9 13.62 -0.96 13.20
CA VAL A 9 12.22 -0.65 12.93
C VAL A 9 11.44 -1.97 12.87
N PRO A 10 10.43 -2.17 13.75
CA PRO A 10 9.68 -3.42 13.77
C PRO A 10 9.04 -3.68 12.41
N ILE A 11 9.03 -4.93 11.97
CA ILE A 11 8.38 -5.33 10.71
C ILE A 11 6.91 -4.91 10.68
N TRP A 12 6.26 -4.85 11.85
CA TRP A 12 4.89 -4.35 11.99
C TRP A 12 4.72 -2.89 11.56
N TRP A 13 5.74 -2.05 11.76
CA TRP A 13 5.73 -0.65 11.31
C TRP A 13 5.70 -0.55 9.77
N ILE A 14 6.34 -1.50 9.08
CA ILE A 14 6.22 -1.66 7.63
C ILE A 14 4.79 -1.99 7.22
N LEU A 15 4.11 -2.90 7.95
CA LEU A 15 2.72 -3.25 7.65
C LEU A 15 1.80 -2.05 7.84
N VAL A 16 1.98 -1.31 8.93
CA VAL A 16 1.23 -0.07 9.20
C VAL A 16 1.47 0.96 8.10
N PHE A 17 2.73 1.17 7.68
CA PHE A 17 3.06 2.07 6.58
C PHE A 17 2.37 1.66 5.27
N ILE A 18 2.38 0.37 4.94
CA ILE A 18 1.71 -0.14 3.73
C ILE A 18 0.22 0.16 3.79
N VAL A 19 -0.45 -0.14 4.91
CA VAL A 19 -1.89 0.12 5.07
C VAL A 19 -2.20 1.61 4.98
N LEU A 20 -1.38 2.45 5.61
CA LEU A 20 -1.55 3.91 5.55
C LEU A 20 -1.35 4.46 4.14
N ALA A 21 -0.29 4.05 3.46
CA ALA A 21 0.00 4.47 2.10
C ALA A 21 -1.09 4.01 1.12
N LEU A 22 -1.52 2.75 1.24
CA LEU A 22 -2.55 2.17 0.39
C LEU A 22 -3.92 2.80 0.66
N GLY A 23 -4.23 3.10 1.92
CA GLY A 23 -5.44 3.84 2.32
C GLY A 23 -5.46 5.26 1.78
N LEU A 24 -4.35 6.01 1.92
CA LEU A 24 -4.23 7.37 1.40
C LEU A 24 -4.34 7.40 -0.13
N GLY A 25 -3.67 6.47 -0.82
CA GLY A 25 -3.76 6.33 -2.27
C GLY A 25 -5.19 6.00 -2.71
N ALA A 26 -5.87 5.10 -2.00
CA ALA A 26 -7.26 4.77 -2.28
C ALA A 26 -8.20 5.98 -2.12
N VAL A 27 -8.06 6.71 -1.01
CA VAL A 27 -8.85 7.94 -0.76
C VAL A 27 -8.60 8.99 -1.84
N ALA A 28 -7.34 9.18 -2.26
CA ALA A 28 -7.00 10.13 -3.31
C ALA A 28 -7.67 9.79 -4.65
N VAL A 29 -7.60 8.52 -5.09
CA VAL A 29 -8.23 8.06 -6.33
C VAL A 29 -9.74 8.22 -6.29
N LEU A 30 -10.38 7.83 -5.18
CA LEU A 30 -11.82 7.96 -5.00
C LEU A 30 -12.27 9.43 -4.97
N SER A 31 -11.47 10.32 -4.37
CA SER A 31 -11.77 11.76 -4.28
C SER A 31 -11.76 12.46 -5.65
N VAL A 32 -10.93 11.99 -6.58
CA VAL A 32 -10.87 12.49 -7.97
C VAL A 32 -12.01 11.90 -8.82
N GLY A 33 -12.82 10.98 -8.27
CA GLY A 33 -13.87 10.27 -8.99
C GLY A 33 -13.37 9.06 -9.79
N GLY A 34 -12.13 8.60 -9.53
CA GLY A 34 -11.58 7.39 -10.12
C GLY A 34 -12.12 6.12 -9.46
N SER A 35 -12.10 5.01 -10.19
CA SER A 35 -12.46 3.69 -9.66
C SER A 35 -11.21 2.85 -9.41
N LEU A 36 -11.05 2.35 -8.19
CA LEU A 36 -10.03 1.35 -7.82
C LEU A 36 -10.44 -0.08 -8.21
N ILE A 37 -11.72 -0.26 -8.52
CA ILE A 37 -12.37 -1.52 -8.86
C ILE A 37 -12.86 -1.38 -10.29
N THR A 38 -11.99 -1.74 -11.22
CA THR A 38 -12.37 -1.98 -12.60
C THR A 38 -12.52 -3.49 -12.78
N PRO A 39 -13.66 -4.00 -13.28
CA PRO A 39 -13.82 -5.44 -13.54
C PRO A 39 -12.85 -5.99 -14.61
N ALA A 40 -12.02 -5.14 -15.24
CA ALA A 40 -10.94 -5.54 -16.15
C ALA A 40 -9.63 -5.95 -15.45
N GLY A 41 -9.64 -6.24 -14.15
CA GLY A 41 -8.49 -6.79 -13.41
C GLY A 41 -8.34 -8.33 -13.47
N ALA A 42 -9.25 -9.03 -14.16
CA ALA A 42 -9.13 -10.47 -14.43
C ALA A 42 -8.65 -10.80 -15.86
N LEU A 43 -8.52 -9.80 -16.74
CA LEU A 43 -8.11 -10.02 -18.13
C LEU A 43 -6.72 -9.42 -18.37
N LEU A 44 -5.73 -10.28 -18.12
CA LEU A 44 -4.57 -10.61 -18.95
C LEU A 44 -4.00 -9.51 -19.89
N PRO A 45 -2.66 -9.47 -20.05
CA PRO A 45 -2.00 -8.68 -21.07
C PRO A 45 -2.26 -9.27 -22.47
N PHE A 46 -3.42 -8.97 -23.05
CA PHE A 46 -3.60 -8.95 -24.50
C PHE A 46 -4.72 -7.96 -24.83
N ALA A 47 -4.33 -6.70 -24.98
CA ALA A 47 -5.05 -5.85 -25.92
C ALA A 47 -4.56 -6.27 -27.30
N ALA A 48 -5.50 -6.80 -28.11
CA ALA A 48 -5.29 -7.16 -29.51
C ALA A 48 -4.92 -5.95 -30.38
#